data_AF-A0A924CXY4-F1
#
_entry.id   AF-A0A924CXY4-F1
#
_cell.length_a   1.000
_cell.length_b   1.000
_cell.length_c   1.000
_cell.angle_alpha   90.00
_cell.angle_beta   90.00
_cell.angle_gamma   90.00
#
_symmetry.space_group_name_H-M   'P 1'
#
loop_
_entity.id
_entity.type
_entity.pdbx_description
1 polymer ?
#
loop_
_entity_poly.entity_id
_entity_poly.type
_entity_poly.pdbx_seq_one_letter_code
_entity_poly.pdbx_strand_id
1 'polypeptide(L)'
;MIYTAFSGTRRIAQGTLADVALAVRSAPDVLVFAADGRVTDTDTRGSEAEIRARLAPPARGRGRPSLGVQPREVTMLPRQWDWLAQQPGGASAALRRLVDAARRSPEAEARAARETAYRFMAAIAGDLPGYEEALRALFAGDAVALVARTAGWPADVRDHALKLAKGSTE
;
A
#
# COMPACT_ATOMS: atom_id res chain seq x y z
N MET A 1 10.06 2.86 1.49
CA MET A 1 8.87 2.31 0.83
C MET A 1 9.34 1.31 -0.20
N ILE A 2 8.79 0.10 -0.19
CA ILE A 2 9.17 -0.98 -1.11
C ILE A 2 8.29 -0.90 -2.35
N TYR A 3 8.91 -1.04 -3.52
CA TYR A 3 8.26 -1.13 -4.81
C TYR A 3 8.52 -2.51 -5.41
N THR A 4 7.56 -3.04 -6.16
CA THR A 4 7.69 -4.33 -6.84
C THR A 4 7.33 -4.17 -8.31
N ALA A 5 8.20 -4.60 -9.21
CA ALA A 5 7.96 -4.51 -10.64
C ALA A 5 7.67 -5.88 -11.26
N PHE A 6 6.73 -5.88 -12.19
CA PHE A 6 6.36 -7.01 -13.02
C PHE A 6 6.52 -6.64 -14.49
N SER A 7 6.96 -7.60 -15.31
CA SER A 7 6.83 -7.55 -16.77
C SER A 7 5.90 -8.70 -17.16
N GLY A 8 4.72 -8.36 -17.70
CA GLY A 8 3.60 -9.29 -17.79
C GLY A 8 3.28 -9.89 -16.41
N THR A 9 3.44 -11.21 -16.26
CA THR A 9 3.14 -11.94 -15.01
C THR A 9 4.38 -12.34 -14.21
N ARG A 10 5.58 -11.95 -14.65
CA ARG A 10 6.84 -12.26 -13.97
C ARG A 10 7.33 -11.07 -13.15
N ARG A 11 7.70 -11.32 -11.89
CA ARG A 11 8.35 -10.31 -11.06
C ARG A 11 9.80 -10.13 -11.49
N ILE A 12 10.21 -8.90 -11.78
CA ILE A 12 11.55 -8.58 -12.30
C ILE A 12 12.42 -7.80 -11.32
N ALA A 13 11.81 -7.06 -10.39
CA ALA A 13 12.57 -6.33 -9.35
C ALA A 13 11.71 -6.07 -8.11
N GLN A 14 12.36 -5.91 -6.97
CA GLN A 14 11.76 -5.42 -5.73
C GLN A 14 12.78 -4.62 -4.93
N GLY A 15 12.42 -3.44 -4.46
CA GLY A 15 13.36 -2.59 -3.73
C GLY A 15 12.93 -1.14 -3.63
N THR A 16 13.90 -0.22 -3.60
CA THR A 16 13.61 1.21 -3.66
C THR A 16 13.09 1.60 -5.05
N LEU A 17 12.41 2.75 -5.16
CA LEU A 17 11.90 3.22 -6.45
C LEU A 17 13.02 3.40 -7.48
N ALA A 18 14.17 3.89 -7.05
CA ALA A 18 15.33 4.09 -7.91
C ALA A 18 15.91 2.76 -8.42
N ASP A 19 16.07 1.76 -7.55
CA ASP A 19 16.60 0.45 -7.94
C ASP A 19 15.64 -0.28 -8.88
N VAL A 20 14.33 -0.20 -8.60
CA VAL A 20 13.31 -0.75 -9.49
C VAL A 20 13.31 -0.03 -10.84
N ALA A 21 13.33 1.30 -10.87
CA ALA A 21 13.37 2.06 -12.12
C ALA A 21 14.59 1.70 -12.99
N LEU A 22 15.75 1.46 -12.39
CA LEU A 22 16.94 1.03 -13.11
C LEU A 22 16.81 -0.40 -13.64
N ALA A 23 16.25 -1.31 -12.85
CA ALA A 23 16.06 -2.71 -13.23
C ALA A 23 15.05 -2.89 -14.37
N VAL A 24 14.07 -1.99 -14.50
CA VAL A 24 13.00 -2.11 -15.52
C VAL A 24 13.26 -1.32 -16.80
N ARG A 25 14.38 -0.61 -16.90
CA ARG A 25 14.66 0.35 -17.99
C ARG A 25 14.53 -0.22 -19.40
N SER A 26 14.86 -1.50 -19.59
CA SER A 26 14.80 -2.20 -20.88
C SER A 26 13.71 -3.28 -20.95
N ALA A 27 12.89 -3.40 -19.92
CA ALA A 27 11.82 -4.41 -19.88
C ALA A 27 10.57 -3.88 -20.59
N PRO A 28 9.93 -4.67 -21.47
CA PRO A 28 8.63 -4.31 -22.04
C PRO A 28 7.50 -4.53 -21.02
N ASP A 29 6.38 -3.83 -21.23
CA ASP A 29 5.10 -4.03 -20.54
C ASP A 29 5.22 -4.11 -19.01
N VAL A 30 5.87 -3.10 -18.43
CA VAL A 30 6.20 -3.06 -17.01
C VAL A 30 5.08 -2.40 -16.20
N LEU A 31 4.71 -3.04 -15.10
CA LEU A 31 3.91 -2.45 -14.02
C LEU A 31 4.76 -2.36 -12.76
N VAL A 32 4.91 -1.16 -12.20
CA VAL A 32 5.58 -0.92 -10.93
C VAL A 32 4.54 -0.65 -9.86
N PHE A 33 4.48 -1.49 -8.84
CA PHE A 33 3.53 -1.36 -7.72
C PHE A 33 4.22 -0.76 -6.51
N ALA A 34 3.61 0.26 -5.91
CA ALA A 34 3.94 0.74 -4.57
C ALA A 34 3.39 -0.22 -3.50
N ALA A 35 3.83 -0.03 -2.25
CA ALA A 35 3.43 -0.86 -1.12
C ALA A 35 1.90 -0.86 -0.85
N ASP A 36 1.17 0.17 -1.30
CA ASP A 36 -0.29 0.26 -1.16
C ASP A 36 -1.07 -0.39 -2.32
N GLY A 37 -0.36 -1.05 -3.25
CA GLY A 37 -0.92 -1.74 -4.41
C GLY A 37 -1.21 -0.84 -5.61
N ARG A 38 -0.91 0.47 -5.54
CA ARG A 38 -1.07 1.37 -6.68
C ARG A 38 0.06 1.22 -7.69
N VAL A 39 -0.29 1.26 -8.97
CA VAL A 39 0.69 1.39 -10.05
C VAL A 39 1.30 2.79 -9.99
N THR A 40 2.63 2.85 -10.07
CA THR A 40 3.43 4.08 -10.06
C THR A 40 4.17 4.19 -11.37
N ASP A 41 4.11 5.36 -12.01
CA ASP A 41 4.93 5.65 -13.19
C ASP A 41 6.38 5.95 -12.78
N THR A 42 7.33 5.38 -13.51
CA THR A 42 8.77 5.53 -13.25
C THR A 42 9.46 6.13 -14.46
N ASP A 43 9.91 7.39 -14.33
CA ASP A 43 10.69 8.03 -15.38
C ASP A 43 12.13 7.49 -15.41
N THR A 44 12.39 6.60 -16.38
CA THR A 44 13.67 5.93 -16.61
C THR A 44 14.58 6.66 -17.61
N ARG A 45 14.22 7.90 -18.01
CA ARG A 45 15.01 8.70 -18.95
C ARG A 45 16.25 9.30 -18.28
N GLY A 46 17.34 9.34 -19.07
CA GLY A 46 18.64 9.85 -18.66
C GLY A 46 19.61 8.75 -18.22
N SER A 47 20.74 9.19 -17.67
CA SER A 47 21.76 8.36 -17.03
C SER A 47 21.29 7.80 -15.70
N GLU A 48 21.96 6.76 -15.20
CA GLU A 48 21.67 6.19 -13.87
C GLU A 48 21.73 7.25 -12.76
N ALA A 49 22.72 8.14 -12.80
CA ALA A 49 22.88 9.20 -11.82
C ALA A 49 21.68 10.16 -11.81
N GLU A 50 21.17 10.54 -12.99
CA GLU A 50 20.01 11.42 -13.12
C GLU A 50 18.73 10.75 -12.62
N ILE A 51 18.54 9.45 -12.91
CA ILE A 51 17.40 8.67 -12.43
C ILE A 51 17.43 8.59 -10.90
N ARG A 52 18.59 8.26 -10.31
CA ARG A 52 18.75 8.18 -8.85
C ARG A 52 18.50 9.53 -8.17
N ALA A 53 19.00 10.62 -8.74
CA ALA A 53 18.77 11.96 -8.20
C ALA A 53 17.29 12.35 -8.23
N ARG A 54 16.58 12.01 -9.32
CA ARG A 54 15.14 12.30 -9.48
C ARG A 54 14.26 11.50 -8.53
N LEU A 55 14.61 10.24 -8.30
CA LEU A 55 13.82 9.30 -7.49
C LEU A 55 14.29 9.22 -6.04
N ALA A 56 15.30 10.00 -5.66
CA ALA A 56 15.77 10.08 -4.28
C ALA A 56 14.66 10.66 -3.39
N PRO A 57 14.45 10.09 -2.19
CA PRO A 57 13.54 10.70 -1.22
C PRO A 57 14.02 12.11 -0.88
N PRO A 58 13.11 13.08 -0.65
CA PRO A 58 13.49 14.43 -0.30
C PRO A 58 14.37 14.42 0.95
N ALA A 59 15.48 15.16 0.90
CA ALA A 59 16.38 15.28 2.04
C ALA A 59 15.62 15.83 3.25
N ARG A 60 15.66 15.11 4.37
CA ARG A 60 15.06 15.58 5.63
C ARG A 60 15.85 16.81 6.09
N GLY A 61 15.23 17.99 5.99
CA GLY A 61 15.83 19.24 6.46
C GLY A 61 16.23 19.17 7.94
N ARG A 62 17.31 19.86 8.31
CA ARG A 62 17.78 19.94 9.70
C ARG A 62 16.81 20.81 10.51
N GLY A 63 16.08 20.22 11.46
CA GLY A 63 15.16 20.93 12.35
C GLY A 63 14.30 19.98 13.20
N ARG A 64 13.65 20.51 14.25
CA ARG A 64 12.63 19.75 15.00
C ARG A 64 11.54 19.31 14.01
N PRO A 65 11.19 18.01 13.94
CA PRO A 65 10.12 17.57 13.07
C PRO A 65 8.86 18.36 13.37
N SER A 66 8.37 19.10 12.38
CA SER A 66 7.01 19.64 12.43
C SER A 66 6.07 18.45 12.65
N LEU A 67 5.13 18.57 13.60
CA LEU A 67 4.09 17.55 13.79
C LEU A 67 3.17 17.42 12.57
N GLY A 68 3.28 18.33 11.58
CA GLY A 68 2.47 18.30 10.36
C GLY A 68 0.98 18.56 10.61
N VAL A 69 0.62 19.15 11.77
CA VAL A 69 -0.79 19.39 12.12
C VAL A 69 -1.37 20.45 11.20
N GLN A 70 -2.40 20.08 10.44
CA GLN A 70 -3.22 21.01 9.66
C GLN A 70 -4.55 21.20 10.39
N PRO A 71 -4.95 22.44 10.74
CA PRO A 71 -6.23 22.69 11.36
C PRO A 71 -7.36 22.42 10.35
N ARG A 72 -8.40 21.71 10.81
CA ARG A 72 -9.64 21.43 10.08
C ARG A 72 -10.79 21.52 11.09
N GLU A 73 -11.97 21.94 10.63
CA GLU A 73 -13.16 22.02 11.47
C GLU A 73 -13.86 20.65 11.56
N VAL A 74 -14.36 20.31 12.75
CA VAL A 74 -15.16 19.11 13.01
C VAL A 74 -16.40 19.49 13.82
N THR A 75 -17.54 18.91 13.46
CA THR A 75 -18.79 19.08 14.22
C THR A 75 -19.04 17.81 15.02
N MET A 76 -19.36 17.98 16.31
CA MET A 76 -19.58 16.88 17.26
C MET A 76 -20.75 17.19 18.18
N LEU A 77 -21.34 16.14 18.77
CA LEU A 77 -22.42 16.28 19.75
C LEU A 77 -21.87 16.95 21.04
N PRO A 78 -22.69 17.74 21.77
CA PRO A 78 -22.26 18.38 23.02
C PRO A 78 -21.60 17.41 24.01
N ARG A 79 -22.23 16.24 24.25
CA ARG A 79 -21.69 15.18 25.12
C ARG A 79 -20.29 14.69 24.72
N GLN A 80 -19.95 14.74 23.44
CA GLN A 80 -18.63 14.33 22.94
C GLN A 80 -17.59 15.42 23.21
N TRP A 81 -17.98 16.69 23.07
CA TRP A 81 -17.13 17.81 23.47
C TRP A 81 -16.86 17.80 24.98
N ASP A 82 -17.89 17.56 25.79
CA ASP A 82 -17.75 17.46 27.25
C ASP A 82 -16.75 16.36 27.64
N TRP A 83 -16.83 15.20 26.96
CA TRP A 83 -15.88 14.11 27.18
C TRP A 83 -14.46 14.45 26.70
N LEU A 84 -14.31 15.12 25.54
CA LEU A 84 -13.02 15.54 25.00
C LEU A 84 -12.32 16.59 25.88
N ALA A 85 -13.08 17.49 26.49
CA ALA A 85 -12.57 18.52 27.39
C ALA A 85 -11.96 17.92 28.68
N GLN A 86 -12.42 16.75 29.10
CA GLN A 86 -11.91 16.04 30.28
C GLN A 86 -10.63 15.23 30.00
N GLN A 87 -10.17 15.15 28.75
CA GLN A 87 -9.04 14.29 28.39
C GLN A 87 -7.69 14.92 28.77
N PRO A 88 -6.76 14.14 29.36
CA PRO A 88 -5.39 14.57 29.54
C PRO A 88 -4.73 14.95 28.21
N GLY A 89 -4.14 16.16 28.15
CA GLY A 89 -3.52 16.70 26.94
C GLY A 89 -4.50 17.36 25.95
N GLY A 90 -5.78 17.46 26.30
CA GLY A 90 -6.81 18.17 25.54
C GLY A 90 -7.41 17.38 24.36
N ALA A 91 -8.45 17.96 23.76
CA ALA A 91 -9.25 17.33 22.70
C ALA A 91 -8.40 16.82 21.53
N SER A 92 -7.49 17.63 21.00
CA SER A 92 -6.65 17.26 19.85
C SER A 92 -5.69 16.09 20.14
N ALA A 93 -5.21 15.94 21.38
CA ALA A 93 -4.38 14.79 21.74
C ALA A 93 -5.21 13.51 21.88
N ALA A 94 -6.42 13.62 22.44
CA ALA A 94 -7.35 12.49 22.53
C ALA A 94 -7.82 12.01 21.16
N LEU A 95 -8.21 12.93 20.27
CA LEU A 95 -8.64 12.60 18.90
C LEU A 95 -7.53 11.90 18.12
N ARG A 96 -6.28 12.37 18.21
CA ARG A 96 -5.14 11.68 17.57
C ARG A 96 -4.98 10.26 18.07
N ARG A 97 -5.03 10.03 19.39
CA ARG A 97 -4.94 8.68 19.98
C ARG A 97 -6.09 7.77 19.50
N LEU A 98 -7.32 8.28 19.46
CA LEU A 98 -8.48 7.52 18.98
C LEU A 98 -8.34 7.16 17.50
N VAL A 99 -7.91 8.11 16.66
CA VAL A 99 -7.65 7.87 15.23
C VAL A 99 -6.52 6.85 15.06
N ASP A 100 -5.41 7.00 15.79
CA ASP A 100 -4.28 6.09 15.70
C ASP A 100 -4.62 4.67 16.18
N ALA A 101 -5.50 4.55 17.17
CA ALA A 101 -6.02 3.26 17.63
C ALA A 101 -6.94 2.63 16.59
N ALA A 102 -7.88 3.40 16.03
CA ALA A 102 -8.79 2.91 15.00
C ALA A 102 -8.04 2.48 13.73
N ARG A 103 -7.02 3.25 13.31
CA ARG A 103 -6.17 2.94 12.14
C ARG A 103 -5.32 1.69 12.29
N ARG A 104 -5.00 1.30 13.53
CA ARG A 104 -4.21 0.11 13.88
C ARG A 104 -5.08 -1.03 14.42
N SER A 105 -6.39 -0.97 14.19
CA SER A 105 -7.28 -2.08 14.51
C SER A 105 -7.04 -3.23 13.53
N PRO A 106 -7.10 -4.50 13.98
CA PRO A 106 -6.96 -5.66 13.09
C PRO A 106 -7.94 -5.61 11.91
N GLU A 107 -9.16 -5.10 12.12
CA GLU A 107 -10.17 -4.94 11.08
C GLU A 107 -9.77 -3.90 10.04
N ALA A 108 -9.20 -2.77 10.47
CA ALA A 108 -8.70 -1.74 9.55
C ALA A 108 -7.48 -2.23 8.77
N GLU A 109 -6.57 -2.95 9.42
CA GLU A 109 -5.40 -3.55 8.78
C GLU A 109 -5.81 -4.61 7.75
N ALA A 110 -6.73 -5.51 8.12
CA ALA A 110 -7.27 -6.51 7.20
C ALA A 110 -7.98 -5.86 6.01
N ARG A 111 -8.74 -4.77 6.23
CA ARG A 111 -9.38 -4.02 5.15
C ARG A 111 -8.35 -3.38 4.22
N ALA A 112 -7.32 -2.74 4.77
CA ALA A 112 -6.25 -2.14 3.99
C ALA A 112 -5.49 -3.18 3.16
N ALA A 113 -5.17 -4.33 3.76
CA ALA A 113 -4.53 -5.46 3.08
C ALA A 113 -5.36 -5.98 1.90
N ARG A 114 -6.68 -6.15 2.09
CA ARG A 114 -7.61 -6.54 1.01
C ARG A 114 -7.65 -5.51 -0.11
N GLU A 115 -7.74 -4.22 0.22
CA GLU A 115 -7.73 -3.17 -0.80
C GLU A 115 -6.42 -3.12 -1.59
N THR A 116 -5.29 -3.30 -0.92
CA THR A 116 -3.96 -3.35 -1.55
C THR A 116 -3.82 -4.57 -2.46
N ALA A 117 -4.23 -5.76 -2.01
CA ALA A 117 -4.24 -6.96 -2.84
C ALA A 117 -5.18 -6.82 -4.04
N TYR A 118 -6.37 -6.24 -3.84
CA TYR A 118 -7.33 -5.97 -4.90
C TYR A 118 -6.75 -5.08 -6.00
N ARG A 119 -6.11 -3.94 -5.64
CA ARG A 119 -5.50 -3.03 -6.63
C ARG A 119 -4.44 -3.73 -7.48
N PHE A 120 -3.62 -4.58 -6.85
CA PHE A 120 -2.64 -5.39 -7.58
C PHE A 120 -3.33 -6.40 -8.51
N MET A 121 -4.25 -7.22 -7.99
CA MET A 121 -4.96 -8.24 -8.76
C MET A 121 -5.71 -7.63 -9.94
N ALA A 122 -6.39 -6.50 -9.75
CA ALA A 122 -7.13 -5.82 -10.81
C ALA A 122 -6.23 -5.32 -11.95
N ALA A 123 -4.97 -4.98 -11.66
CA ALA A 123 -4.03 -4.47 -12.66
C ALA A 123 -3.35 -5.58 -13.47
N ILE A 124 -3.19 -6.79 -12.92
CA ILE A 124 -2.31 -7.83 -13.51
C ILE A 124 -2.98 -9.19 -13.71
N ALA A 125 -4.08 -9.46 -13.00
CA ALA A 125 -4.70 -10.79 -12.92
C ALA A 125 -6.11 -10.84 -13.52
N GLY A 126 -6.63 -9.74 -14.07
CA GLY A 126 -8.01 -9.65 -14.56
C GLY A 126 -8.38 -10.72 -15.60
N ASP A 127 -7.42 -11.11 -16.44
CA ASP A 127 -7.60 -12.14 -17.48
C ASP A 127 -7.21 -13.56 -17.00
N LEU A 128 -6.79 -13.72 -15.75
CA LEU A 128 -6.38 -15.04 -15.23
C LEU A 128 -7.59 -15.90 -14.84
N PRO A 129 -7.54 -17.22 -15.06
CA PRO A 129 -8.62 -18.12 -14.66
C PRO A 129 -8.94 -18.01 -13.17
N GLY A 130 -10.24 -17.97 -12.85
CA GLY A 130 -10.72 -17.90 -11.46
C GLY A 130 -10.54 -16.55 -10.78
N TYR A 131 -10.25 -15.47 -11.53
CA TYR A 131 -10.11 -14.11 -11.01
C TYR A 131 -11.30 -13.66 -10.16
N GLU A 132 -12.52 -13.81 -10.66
CA GLU A 132 -13.73 -13.40 -9.95
C GLU A 132 -13.94 -14.19 -8.66
N GLU A 133 -13.71 -15.50 -8.68
CA GLU A 133 -13.76 -16.35 -7.48
C GLU A 133 -12.69 -15.97 -6.46
N ALA A 134 -11.48 -15.62 -6.92
CA ALA A 134 -10.40 -15.14 -6.07
C ALA A 134 -10.77 -13.80 -5.43
N LEU A 135 -11.37 -12.86 -6.16
CA LEU A 135 -11.87 -11.61 -5.61
C LEU A 135 -12.94 -11.83 -4.55
N ARG A 136 -13.91 -12.73 -4.80
CA ARG A 136 -14.94 -13.08 -3.81
C ARG A 136 -14.31 -13.64 -2.53
N ALA A 137 -13.33 -14.54 -2.64
CA ALA A 137 -12.61 -15.08 -1.49
C ALA A 137 -11.83 -14.00 -0.72
N LEU A 138 -11.14 -13.11 -1.44
CA LEU A 138 -10.39 -11.99 -0.85
C LEU A 138 -11.29 -11.09 0.00
N PHE A 139 -12.44 -10.66 -0.54
CA PHE A 139 -13.35 -9.77 0.18
C PHE A 139 -14.11 -10.48 1.30
N ALA A 140 -14.40 -11.77 1.16
CA ALA A 140 -14.95 -12.61 2.22
C ALA A 140 -13.95 -12.85 3.37
N GLY A 141 -12.64 -12.60 3.15
CA GLY A 141 -11.59 -12.91 4.12
C GLY A 141 -11.30 -14.41 4.24
N ASP A 142 -11.69 -15.20 3.24
CA ASP A 142 -11.43 -16.64 3.19
C ASP A 142 -10.05 -16.91 2.57
N ALA A 143 -9.04 -16.96 3.42
CA ALA A 143 -7.65 -17.18 3.00
C ALA A 143 -7.46 -18.55 2.35
N VAL A 144 -8.20 -19.58 2.78
CA VAL A 144 -8.07 -20.94 2.25
C VAL A 144 -8.64 -21.00 0.84
N ALA A 145 -9.84 -20.44 0.64
CA ALA A 145 -10.42 -20.34 -0.69
C ALA A 145 -9.55 -19.47 -1.62
N LEU A 146 -9.00 -18.36 -1.13
CA LEU A 146 -8.12 -17.49 -1.95
C LEU A 146 -6.89 -18.25 -2.45
N VAL A 147 -6.23 -19.03 -1.59
CA VAL A 147 -5.08 -19.87 -1.98
C VAL A 147 -5.50 -20.90 -3.03
N ALA A 148 -6.63 -21.57 -2.85
CA ALA A 148 -7.12 -22.56 -3.80
C ALA A 148 -7.46 -21.93 -5.18
N ARG A 149 -8.12 -20.77 -5.20
CA ARG A 149 -8.53 -20.08 -6.45
C ARG A 149 -7.35 -19.51 -7.23
N THR A 150 -6.28 -19.12 -6.54
CA THR A 150 -5.07 -18.57 -7.17
C THR A 150 -4.00 -19.63 -7.47
N ALA A 151 -4.24 -20.92 -7.16
CA ALA A 151 -3.24 -21.97 -7.30
C ALA A 151 -2.72 -22.16 -8.74
N GLY A 152 -3.59 -21.94 -9.74
CA GLY A 152 -3.25 -22.05 -11.17
C GLY A 152 -2.63 -20.78 -11.78
N TRP A 153 -2.48 -19.70 -11.01
CA TRP A 153 -1.88 -18.47 -11.51
C TRP A 153 -0.35 -18.60 -11.65
N PRO A 154 0.28 -17.73 -12.47
CA PRO A 154 1.74 -17.58 -12.45
C PRO A 154 2.25 -17.33 -11.03
N ALA A 155 3.30 -18.06 -10.65
CA ALA A 155 3.77 -18.12 -9.26
C ALA A 155 4.06 -16.73 -8.66
N ASP A 156 4.72 -15.85 -9.40
CA ASP A 156 5.01 -14.49 -8.93
C ASP A 156 3.75 -13.66 -8.67
N VAL A 157 2.72 -13.79 -9.50
CA VAL A 157 1.43 -13.07 -9.31
C VAL A 157 0.71 -13.63 -8.09
N ARG A 158 0.59 -14.96 -8.00
CA ARG A 158 -0.05 -15.64 -6.86
C ARG A 158 0.62 -15.26 -5.55
N ASP A 159 1.93 -15.43 -5.47
CA ASP A 159 2.69 -15.26 -4.23
C ASP A 159 2.66 -13.80 -3.79
N HIS A 160 2.68 -12.85 -4.73
CA HIS A 160 2.52 -11.44 -4.42
C HIS A 160 1.11 -11.10 -3.95
N ALA A 161 0.06 -11.57 -4.64
CA ALA A 161 -1.33 -11.34 -4.21
C ALA A 161 -1.60 -11.90 -2.80
N LEU A 162 -1.13 -13.11 -2.51
CA LEU A 162 -1.26 -13.74 -1.20
C LEU A 162 -0.47 -13.00 -0.11
N LYS A 163 0.72 -12.47 -0.45
CA LYS A 163 1.49 -11.62 0.47
C LYS A 163 0.73 -10.33 0.81
N LEU A 164 0.18 -9.65 -0.20
CA LEU A 164 -0.58 -8.41 0.00
C LEU A 164 -1.85 -8.65 0.81
N ALA A 165 -2.56 -9.76 0.54
CA ALA A 165 -3.82 -10.10 1.23
C ALA A 165 -3.62 -10.41 2.72
N LYS A 166 -2.43 -10.90 3.12
CA LYS A 166 -2.07 -11.09 4.53
C LYS A 166 -1.75 -9.77 5.25
N GLY A 167 -1.54 -8.69 4.49
CA GLY A 167 -1.01 -7.43 5.00
C GLY A 167 0.52 -7.48 5.17
N SER A 168 1.17 -6.33 5.10
CA SER A 168 2.60 -6.23 5.37
C SER A 168 2.88 -6.59 6.82
N THR A 169 3.32 -7.82 7.06
CA THR A 169 4.14 -8.12 8.24
C THR A 169 5.54 -7.57 7.94
N GLU A 170 5.76 -6.30 8.27
CA GLU A 170 7.10 -5.79 8.56
C GLU A 170 7.27 -5.74 10.09
#